data_AF-A0A933V7U7-F1
#
_entry.id   AF-A0A933V7U7-F1
#
_cell.length_a   1.000
_cell.length_b   1.000
_cell.length_c   1.000
_cell.angle_alpha   90.00
_cell.angle_beta   90.00
_cell.angle_gamma   90.00
#
_symmetry.space_group_name_H-M   'P 1'
#
loop_
_entity.id
_entity.type
_entity.pdbx_description
1 polymer ?
#
loop_
_entity_poly.entity_id
_entity_poly.type
_entity_poly.pdbx_seq_one_letter_code
_entity_poly.pdbx_strand_id
1 'polypeptide(L)'
;MTFRQSSKEATEMVFGIIGPVGCNRELIIDTFEKLAPHYSYKVARIKLSDIIREYCSVPPDDGDQYVRVNTLMTAGSRLRGDTHDNAILAKLAAAEIAKVRTTSKKRVIYVLDSIKHPEEVEELRNIYGMGFYLFAVHSAQKHREHFLRDHCLISDRAKRERLIERDKDEKIGHGQNTREAFHLADFFLTESGNNTKVWNVCERFFDIIFGNPFKTPTFNEYAMYLAFAASIKSADLSRQVGAVIAADTDILSTGANECPRPGGGTYWPSFDASTNLITDAAGGRDYMNNADRNAKEKQAIIDALKLGISGKALTTLLSNIENSGLNDITEYGRVVHAEMDAILGCARRGISTKGTVLYCSTYPCHNCAKHIIASGIGQVIYVEPYPKSKAQDMHKDAIAVPDDNSQGQKVLFSPFVGVGPRIFADVFSLTLSAGEKLRRKKKDSCEKAEWEKSRARPRMKIFDSSYVQNEKTVSKEALQKVRSIPAVVVERFKDELCGTENAAVQARRSLTTGNRKPRRVKAVTNRK
;
A
#
# COMPACT_ATOMS: atom_id res chain seq x y z
N MET A 1 17.35 -21.48 27.95
CA MET A 1 17.37 -22.37 26.77
C MET A 1 17.69 -21.55 25.53
N THR A 2 18.92 -21.64 25.01
CA THR A 2 19.28 -21.07 23.71
C THR A 2 18.78 -22.03 22.62
N PHE A 3 17.68 -21.68 21.95
CA PHE A 3 17.21 -22.39 20.76
C PHE A 3 18.23 -22.20 19.63
N ARG A 4 19.32 -22.96 19.63
CA ARG A 4 20.23 -23.06 18.49
C ARG A 4 19.65 -24.07 17.51
N GLN A 5 18.86 -23.58 16.55
CA GLN A 5 18.53 -24.34 15.34
C GLN A 5 19.85 -24.74 14.67
N SER A 6 20.00 -26.03 14.33
CA SER A 6 21.18 -26.49 13.62
C SER A 6 21.27 -25.70 12.30
N SER A 7 22.43 -25.15 11.99
CA SER A 7 22.61 -24.28 10.83
C SER A 7 22.39 -24.99 9.50
N LYS A 8 22.05 -26.30 9.46
CA LYS A 8 22.04 -27.12 8.24
C LYS A 8 20.65 -27.37 7.64
N GLU A 9 19.56 -27.00 8.30
CA GLU A 9 18.21 -27.30 7.80
C GLU A 9 17.74 -26.31 6.72
N ALA A 10 17.01 -26.83 5.72
CA ALA A 10 16.41 -26.03 4.67
C ALA A 10 15.22 -25.25 5.23
N THR A 11 15.23 -23.92 5.09
CA THR A 11 14.16 -23.04 5.56
C THR A 11 13.26 -22.66 4.38
N GLU A 12 11.96 -22.92 4.51
CA GLU A 12 10.94 -22.42 3.60
C GLU A 12 10.80 -20.89 3.76
N MET A 13 10.32 -20.20 2.74
CA MET A 13 10.00 -18.77 2.80
C MET A 13 8.64 -18.52 2.18
N VAL A 14 7.98 -17.45 2.62
CA VAL A 14 6.68 -17.03 2.07
C VAL A 14 6.81 -15.62 1.54
N PHE A 15 6.59 -15.43 0.25
CA PHE A 15 6.61 -14.13 -0.40
C PHE A 15 5.18 -13.72 -0.73
N GLY A 16 4.71 -12.62 -0.16
CA GLY A 16 3.47 -11.98 -0.55
C GLY A 16 3.70 -11.01 -1.71
N ILE A 17 2.82 -11.00 -2.72
CA ILE A 17 2.80 -9.97 -3.75
C ILE A 17 1.56 -9.10 -3.56
N ILE A 18 1.80 -7.79 -3.45
CA ILE A 18 0.75 -6.78 -3.54
C ILE A 18 0.95 -5.92 -4.77
N GLY A 19 -0.12 -5.74 -5.53
CA GLY A 19 -0.14 -4.89 -6.71
C GLY A 19 -1.54 -4.36 -6.95
N PRO A 20 -1.69 -3.06 -7.25
CA PRO A 20 -2.92 -2.47 -7.76
C PRO A 20 -3.59 -3.31 -8.85
N VAL A 21 -4.91 -3.25 -8.95
CA VAL A 21 -5.60 -3.78 -10.12
C VAL A 21 -5.06 -3.13 -11.41
N GLY A 22 -4.83 -3.94 -12.44
CA GLY A 22 -4.16 -3.51 -13.68
C GLY A 22 -2.63 -3.53 -13.64
N CYS A 23 -2.01 -4.04 -12.58
CA CYS A 23 -0.57 -4.30 -12.53
C CYS A 23 -0.23 -5.71 -13.05
N ASN A 24 0.79 -5.80 -13.89
CA ASN A 24 1.48 -6.99 -14.39
C ASN A 24 2.34 -7.65 -13.29
N ARG A 25 1.67 -8.25 -12.30
CA ARG A 25 2.31 -9.07 -11.27
C ARG A 25 2.96 -10.34 -11.83
N GLU A 26 2.43 -10.86 -12.94
CA GLU A 26 2.94 -12.07 -13.62
C GLU A 26 4.42 -11.91 -13.98
N LEU A 27 4.81 -10.77 -14.55
CA LEU A 27 6.21 -10.47 -14.87
C LEU A 27 7.16 -10.63 -13.66
N ILE A 28 6.70 -10.26 -12.47
CA ILE A 28 7.50 -10.33 -11.24
C ILE A 28 7.60 -11.77 -10.75
N ILE A 29 6.48 -12.50 -10.76
CA ILE A 29 6.42 -13.89 -10.33
C ILE A 29 7.27 -14.77 -11.27
N ASP A 30 7.15 -14.59 -12.58
CA ASP A 30 7.98 -15.27 -13.59
C ASP A 30 9.48 -15.01 -13.37
N THR A 31 9.82 -13.78 -12.96
CA THR A 31 11.19 -13.40 -12.62
C THR A 31 11.67 -14.13 -11.37
N PHE A 32 10.82 -14.28 -10.34
CA PHE A 32 11.15 -15.06 -9.14
C PHE A 32 11.33 -16.54 -9.45
N GLU A 33 10.49 -17.13 -10.29
CA GLU A 33 10.59 -18.53 -10.72
C GLU A 33 11.93 -18.81 -11.44
N LYS A 34 12.42 -17.86 -12.22
CA LYS A 34 13.71 -17.95 -12.92
C LYS A 34 14.90 -17.65 -12.00
N LEU A 35 14.75 -16.75 -11.03
CA LEU A 35 15.83 -16.38 -10.09
C LEU A 35 16.05 -17.41 -8.98
N ALA A 36 14.99 -17.94 -8.38
CA ALA A 36 15.10 -18.83 -7.22
C ALA A 36 16.02 -20.05 -7.41
N PRO A 37 16.08 -20.70 -8.59
CA PRO A 37 17.01 -21.80 -8.84
C PRO A 37 18.48 -21.44 -8.63
N HIS A 38 18.88 -20.18 -8.86
CA HIS A 38 20.25 -19.72 -8.61
C HIS A 38 20.62 -19.78 -7.11
N TYR A 39 19.63 -19.76 -6.22
CA TYR A 39 19.79 -19.85 -4.76
C TYR A 39 19.51 -21.28 -4.24
N SER A 40 19.36 -22.25 -5.15
CA SER A 40 18.91 -23.60 -4.85
C SER A 40 17.50 -23.66 -4.24
N TYR A 41 16.62 -22.73 -4.61
CA TYR A 41 15.21 -22.70 -4.21
C TYR A 41 14.29 -22.99 -5.40
N LYS A 42 13.12 -23.55 -5.11
CA LYS A 42 11.99 -23.65 -6.04
C LYS A 42 10.90 -22.67 -5.64
N VAL A 43 10.13 -22.19 -6.60
CA VAL A 43 8.95 -21.36 -6.34
C VAL A 43 7.70 -22.22 -6.45
N ALA A 44 6.77 -22.06 -5.51
CA ALA A 44 5.45 -22.62 -5.54
C ALA A 44 4.43 -21.48 -5.43
N ARG A 45 3.64 -21.27 -6.47
CA ARG A 45 2.68 -20.15 -6.51
C ARG A 45 1.33 -20.56 -5.95
N ILE A 46 0.73 -19.70 -5.13
CA ILE A 46 -0.62 -19.84 -4.58
C ILE A 46 -1.39 -18.57 -4.91
N LYS A 47 -2.43 -18.68 -5.73
CA LYS A 47 -3.30 -17.54 -6.10
C LYS A 47 -4.46 -17.46 -5.12
N LEU A 48 -4.62 -16.31 -4.45
CA LEU A 48 -5.76 -16.12 -3.54
C LEU A 48 -7.11 -16.21 -4.28
N SER A 49 -7.14 -15.90 -5.58
CA SER A 49 -8.34 -16.07 -6.40
C SER A 49 -8.80 -17.52 -6.53
N ASP A 50 -7.87 -18.48 -6.48
CA ASP A 50 -8.21 -19.91 -6.61
C ASP A 50 -8.81 -20.42 -5.31
N ILE A 51 -8.28 -19.95 -4.17
CA ILE A 51 -8.85 -20.16 -2.84
C ILE A 51 -10.28 -19.58 -2.78
N ILE A 52 -10.49 -18.36 -3.27
CA ILE A 52 -11.84 -17.77 -3.33
C ILE A 52 -12.80 -18.68 -4.11
N ARG A 53 -12.38 -19.25 -5.24
CA ARG A 53 -13.24 -20.15 -6.03
C ARG A 53 -13.52 -21.50 -5.36
N GLU A 54 -12.62 -21.97 -4.50
CA GLU A 54 -12.81 -23.20 -3.74
C GLU A 54 -13.87 -23.03 -2.65
N TYR A 55 -13.89 -21.88 -1.99
CA TYR A 55 -14.74 -21.63 -0.83
C TYR A 55 -15.96 -20.74 -1.10
N CYS A 56 -16.04 -20.10 -2.27
CA CYS A 56 -17.19 -19.31 -2.71
C CYS A 56 -17.72 -19.83 -4.05
N SER A 57 -19.05 -19.91 -4.19
CA SER A 57 -19.68 -20.17 -5.48
C SER A 57 -19.46 -18.96 -6.40
N VAL A 58 -18.52 -19.06 -7.32
CA VAL A 58 -18.26 -18.05 -8.36
C VAL A 58 -18.81 -18.57 -9.69
N PRO A 59 -19.64 -17.81 -10.43
CA PRO A 59 -20.14 -18.22 -11.74
C PRO A 59 -18.98 -18.56 -12.68
N PRO A 60 -19.24 -19.47 -13.64
CA PRO A 60 -18.31 -19.71 -14.75
C PRO A 60 -17.94 -18.39 -15.43
N ASP A 61 -16.67 -18.28 -15.83
CA ASP A 61 -16.18 -17.14 -16.58
C ASP A 61 -16.90 -17.07 -17.93
N ASP A 62 -17.67 -16.00 -18.15
CA ASP A 62 -18.42 -15.73 -19.38
C ASP A 62 -17.55 -15.03 -20.44
N GLY A 63 -16.29 -14.74 -20.11
CA GLY A 63 -15.33 -14.04 -20.95
C GLY A 63 -15.28 -12.52 -20.73
N ASP A 64 -16.24 -11.91 -20.02
CA ASP A 64 -16.14 -10.49 -19.63
C ASP A 64 -15.21 -10.35 -18.42
N GLN A 65 -13.97 -9.92 -18.69
CA GLN A 65 -12.95 -9.72 -17.66
C GLN A 65 -13.35 -8.70 -16.60
N TYR A 66 -14.21 -7.71 -16.92
CA TYR A 66 -14.73 -6.80 -15.89
C TYR A 66 -15.64 -7.55 -14.93
N VAL A 67 -16.58 -8.35 -15.45
CA VAL A 67 -17.50 -9.15 -14.63
C VAL A 67 -16.70 -10.11 -13.78
N ARG A 68 -15.76 -10.85 -14.38
CA ARG A 68 -14.88 -11.78 -13.66
C ARG A 68 -14.13 -11.14 -12.50
N VAL A 69 -13.43 -10.02 -12.74
CA VAL A 69 -12.65 -9.34 -11.69
C VAL A 69 -13.57 -8.80 -10.61
N ASN A 70 -14.66 -8.14 -10.99
CA ASN A 70 -15.63 -7.57 -10.05
C ASN A 70 -16.28 -8.65 -9.17
N THR A 71 -16.62 -9.79 -9.77
CA THR A 71 -17.18 -10.97 -9.11
C THR A 71 -16.20 -11.55 -8.08
N LEU A 72 -14.93 -11.71 -8.44
CA LEU A 72 -13.91 -12.21 -7.50
C LEU A 72 -13.67 -11.23 -6.35
N MET A 73 -13.63 -9.92 -6.62
CA MET A 73 -13.53 -8.90 -5.57
C MET A 73 -14.72 -8.99 -4.61
N THR A 74 -15.94 -9.14 -5.13
CA THR A 74 -17.15 -9.32 -4.33
C THR A 74 -17.12 -10.60 -3.51
N ALA A 75 -16.75 -11.72 -4.11
CA ALA A 75 -16.65 -13.00 -3.42
C ALA A 75 -15.62 -12.95 -2.28
N GLY A 76 -14.45 -12.34 -2.52
CA GLY A 76 -13.43 -12.15 -1.48
C GLY A 76 -13.86 -11.22 -0.35
N SER A 77 -14.54 -10.11 -0.66
CA SER A 77 -15.08 -9.20 0.38
C SER A 77 -16.21 -9.85 1.18
N ARG A 78 -17.04 -10.69 0.55
CA ARG A 78 -18.07 -11.48 1.24
C ARG A 78 -17.47 -12.54 2.14
N LEU A 79 -16.50 -13.31 1.65
CA LEU A 79 -15.84 -14.34 2.46
C LEU A 79 -15.33 -13.74 3.77
N ARG A 80 -14.67 -12.58 3.70
CA ARG A 80 -14.22 -11.82 4.88
C ARG A 80 -15.38 -11.39 5.78
N GLY A 81 -16.47 -10.88 5.21
CA GLY A 81 -17.64 -10.44 5.96
C GLY A 81 -18.40 -11.58 6.63
N ASP A 82 -18.66 -12.67 5.92
CA ASP A 82 -19.40 -13.82 6.44
C ASP A 82 -18.60 -14.51 7.56
N THR A 83 -17.27 -14.59 7.44
CA THR A 83 -16.41 -15.10 8.52
C THR A 83 -16.08 -14.07 9.59
N HIS A 84 -16.47 -12.81 9.41
CA HIS A 84 -16.12 -11.67 10.27
C HIS A 84 -14.60 -11.61 10.54
N ASP A 85 -13.80 -11.85 9.51
CA ASP A 85 -12.35 -12.00 9.61
C ASP A 85 -11.69 -11.51 8.31
N ASN A 86 -11.06 -10.33 8.34
CA ASN A 86 -10.43 -9.79 7.13
C ASN A 86 -9.16 -10.52 6.73
N ALA A 87 -8.57 -11.32 7.63
CA ALA A 87 -7.39 -12.13 7.36
C ALA A 87 -7.72 -13.53 6.83
N ILE A 88 -9.00 -13.89 6.66
CA ILE A 88 -9.41 -15.26 6.33
C ILE A 88 -8.69 -15.84 5.10
N LEU A 89 -8.45 -15.03 4.07
CA LEU A 89 -7.75 -15.46 2.85
C LEU A 89 -6.27 -15.78 3.12
N ALA A 90 -5.60 -15.01 3.98
CA ALA A 90 -4.25 -15.34 4.43
C ALA A 90 -4.21 -16.66 5.22
N LYS A 91 -5.20 -16.87 6.10
CA LYS A 91 -5.30 -18.11 6.89
C LYS A 91 -5.56 -19.34 6.01
N LEU A 92 -6.43 -19.21 5.01
CA LEU A 92 -6.69 -20.25 4.01
C LEU A 92 -5.48 -20.49 3.10
N ALA A 93 -4.73 -19.44 2.73
CA ALA A 93 -3.47 -19.60 2.00
C ALA A 93 -2.45 -20.39 2.80
N ALA A 94 -2.36 -20.14 4.11
CA ALA A 94 -1.53 -20.91 5.02
C ALA A 94 -1.97 -22.39 5.10
N ALA A 95 -3.28 -22.66 5.04
CA ALA A 95 -3.83 -24.02 4.96
C ALA A 95 -3.47 -24.72 3.63
N GLU A 96 -3.47 -23.99 2.51
CA GLU A 96 -3.01 -24.54 1.23
C GLU A 96 -1.50 -24.79 1.23
N ILE A 97 -0.68 -23.90 1.83
CA ILE A 97 0.75 -24.15 2.06
C ILE A 97 0.93 -25.46 2.86
N ALA A 98 0.20 -25.63 3.97
CA ALA A 98 0.25 -26.85 4.78
C ALA A 98 -0.03 -28.12 3.97
N LYS A 99 -1.01 -28.05 3.06
CA LYS A 99 -1.49 -29.18 2.24
C LYS A 99 -0.52 -29.54 1.12
N VAL A 100 0.06 -28.55 0.44
CA VAL A 100 1.04 -28.79 -0.64
C VAL A 100 2.44 -29.09 -0.12
N ARG A 101 2.73 -28.78 1.16
CA ARG A 101 4.01 -29.06 1.80
C ARG A 101 4.26 -30.57 1.81
N THR A 102 5.29 -31.00 1.08
CA THR A 102 5.76 -32.39 1.13
C THR A 102 6.41 -32.69 2.47
N THR A 103 6.35 -33.95 2.94
CA THR A 103 6.99 -34.41 4.19
C THR A 103 8.51 -34.18 4.24
N SER A 104 9.18 -34.00 3.09
CA SER A 104 10.58 -33.58 3.03
C SER A 104 10.71 -32.05 3.07
N LYS A 105 11.48 -31.49 4.02
CA LYS A 105 11.86 -30.06 4.07
C LYS A 105 12.67 -29.68 2.83
N LYS A 106 12.02 -29.12 1.81
CA LYS A 106 12.67 -28.63 0.58
C LYS A 106 12.91 -27.13 0.68
N ARG A 107 13.91 -26.64 -0.06
CA ARG A 107 14.13 -25.21 -0.29
C ARG A 107 13.06 -24.67 -1.22
N VAL A 108 11.94 -24.22 -0.65
CA VAL A 108 10.77 -23.70 -1.38
C VAL A 108 10.46 -22.28 -0.95
N ILE A 109 10.12 -21.43 -1.92
CA ILE A 109 9.53 -20.10 -1.73
C ILE A 109 8.06 -20.21 -2.16
N TYR A 110 7.14 -20.10 -1.21
CA TYR A 110 5.72 -20.01 -1.52
C TYR A 110 5.37 -18.57 -1.87
N VAL A 111 4.87 -18.33 -3.07
CA VAL A 111 4.49 -16.98 -3.55
C VAL A 111 2.98 -16.84 -3.48
N LEU A 112 2.50 -16.00 -2.58
CA LEU A 112 1.10 -15.63 -2.43
C LEU A 112 0.78 -14.46 -3.37
N ASP A 113 0.01 -14.73 -4.42
CA ASP A 113 -0.33 -13.72 -5.42
C ASP A 113 -1.64 -13.00 -5.06
N SER A 114 -1.55 -11.67 -5.05
CA SER A 114 -2.66 -10.71 -4.93
C SER A 114 -3.22 -10.54 -3.52
N ILE A 115 -2.37 -10.15 -2.56
CA ILE A 115 -2.80 -9.66 -1.24
C ILE A 115 -3.50 -8.31 -1.38
N LYS A 116 -4.57 -8.09 -0.60
CA LYS A 116 -5.49 -6.95 -0.78
C LYS A 116 -5.93 -6.25 0.50
N HIS A 117 -5.54 -6.75 1.67
CA HIS A 117 -5.96 -6.17 2.94
C HIS A 117 -4.80 -6.15 3.97
N PRO A 118 -4.69 -5.10 4.80
CA PRO A 118 -3.62 -5.01 5.81
C PRO A 118 -3.65 -6.16 6.83
N GLU A 119 -4.83 -6.58 7.28
CA GLU A 119 -4.97 -7.72 8.20
C GLU A 119 -4.46 -9.05 7.62
N GLU A 120 -4.51 -9.25 6.29
CA GLU A 120 -3.88 -10.41 5.66
C GLU A 120 -2.35 -10.38 5.82
N VAL A 121 -1.75 -9.19 5.66
CA VAL A 121 -0.30 -8.97 5.82
C VAL A 121 0.12 -9.21 7.27
N GLU A 122 -0.65 -8.70 8.22
CA GLU A 122 -0.41 -8.89 9.66
C GLU A 122 -0.50 -10.36 10.05
N GLU A 123 -1.53 -11.07 9.59
CA GLU A 123 -1.71 -12.48 9.89
C GLU A 123 -0.59 -13.34 9.28
N LEU A 124 -0.17 -13.07 8.05
CA LEU A 124 0.97 -13.77 7.44
C LEU A 124 2.26 -13.54 8.23
N ARG A 125 2.45 -12.36 8.80
CA ARG A 125 3.58 -12.08 9.71
C ARG A 125 3.43 -12.80 11.04
N ASN A 126 2.23 -12.91 11.60
CA ASN A 126 1.99 -13.67 12.83
C ASN A 126 2.30 -15.16 12.63
N ILE A 127 1.95 -15.71 11.46
CA ILE A 127 2.19 -17.13 11.13
C ILE A 127 3.67 -17.38 10.87
N TYR A 128 4.29 -16.65 9.94
CA TYR A 128 5.60 -16.96 9.38
C TYR A 128 6.75 -16.11 9.95
N GLY A 129 6.44 -15.10 10.75
CA GLY A 129 7.41 -14.20 11.38
C GLY A 129 8.35 -13.57 10.35
N MET A 130 9.65 -13.73 10.58
CA MET A 130 10.69 -13.08 9.78
C MET A 130 10.99 -13.80 8.46
N GLY A 131 10.31 -14.91 8.13
CA GLY A 131 10.41 -15.53 6.80
C GLY A 131 9.24 -15.20 5.87
N PHE A 132 8.37 -14.27 6.26
CA PHE A 132 7.44 -13.64 5.35
C PHE A 132 7.99 -12.31 4.84
N TYR A 133 7.98 -12.13 3.50
CA TYR A 133 8.36 -10.90 2.84
C TYR A 133 7.26 -10.41 1.91
N LEU A 134 6.86 -9.15 2.03
CA LEU A 134 5.85 -8.54 1.15
C LEU A 134 6.51 -7.68 0.06
N PHE A 135 6.22 -7.98 -1.21
CA PHE A 135 6.69 -7.24 -2.37
C PHE A 135 5.56 -6.40 -2.95
N ALA A 136 5.76 -5.09 -2.98
CA ALA A 136 4.85 -4.11 -3.54
C ALA A 136 5.27 -3.72 -4.97
N VAL A 137 4.36 -3.94 -5.91
CA VAL A 137 4.56 -3.60 -7.33
C VAL A 137 3.81 -2.33 -7.65
N HIS A 138 4.55 -1.23 -7.83
CA HIS A 138 4.00 0.05 -8.24
C HIS A 138 3.75 0.07 -9.74
N SER A 139 2.56 0.54 -10.13
CA SER A 139 2.20 0.84 -11.51
C SER A 139 1.43 2.16 -11.58
N ALA A 140 1.89 3.06 -12.47
CA ALA A 140 1.25 4.34 -12.69
C ALA A 140 -0.20 4.16 -13.17
N GLN A 141 -1.11 5.05 -12.78
CA GLN A 141 -2.53 4.92 -13.13
C GLN A 141 -2.76 4.76 -14.64
N LYS A 142 -2.06 5.54 -15.48
CA LYS A 142 -2.14 5.43 -16.94
C LYS A 142 -1.76 4.02 -17.43
N HIS A 143 -0.71 3.42 -16.86
CA HIS A 143 -0.29 2.07 -17.21
C HIS A 143 -1.31 1.03 -16.77
N ARG A 144 -1.88 1.16 -15.57
CA ARG A 144 -2.95 0.28 -15.08
C ARG A 144 -4.19 0.34 -15.97
N GLU A 145 -4.58 1.53 -16.40
CA GLU A 145 -5.70 1.72 -17.34
C GLU A 145 -5.41 1.10 -18.70
N HIS A 146 -4.20 1.26 -19.24
CA HIS A 146 -3.78 0.62 -20.49
C HIS A 146 -3.72 -0.90 -20.37
N PHE A 147 -3.18 -1.44 -19.27
CA PHE A 147 -3.13 -2.87 -19.03
C PHE A 147 -4.55 -3.47 -18.97
N LEU A 148 -5.47 -2.83 -18.23
CA LEU A 148 -6.86 -3.27 -18.15
C LEU A 148 -7.58 -3.19 -19.51
N ARG A 149 -7.25 -2.20 -20.34
CA ARG A 149 -7.80 -2.06 -21.69
C ARG A 149 -7.24 -3.12 -22.65
N ASP A 150 -5.92 -3.26 -22.70
CA ASP A 150 -5.22 -3.98 -23.76
C ASP A 150 -5.01 -5.45 -23.43
N HIS A 151 -4.77 -5.79 -22.15
CA HIS A 151 -4.49 -7.16 -21.70
C HIS A 151 -5.73 -7.81 -21.06
N CYS A 152 -6.53 -7.04 -20.32
CA CYS A 152 -7.80 -7.53 -19.78
C CYS A 152 -9.00 -7.26 -20.70
N LEU A 153 -8.81 -6.63 -21.87
CA LEU A 153 -9.87 -6.39 -22.85
C LEU A 153 -11.09 -5.62 -22.30
N ILE A 154 -10.92 -4.82 -21.24
CA ILE A 154 -11.97 -3.99 -20.65
C ILE A 154 -12.00 -2.65 -21.39
N SER A 155 -12.75 -2.58 -22.49
CA SER A 155 -12.80 -1.40 -23.36
C SER A 155 -13.47 -0.17 -22.73
N ASP A 156 -14.48 -0.36 -21.88
CA ASP A 156 -15.22 0.71 -21.19
C ASP A 156 -14.35 1.37 -20.09
N ARG A 157 -14.10 2.67 -20.25
CA ARG A 157 -13.30 3.46 -19.30
C ARG A 157 -13.93 3.56 -17.92
N ALA A 158 -15.25 3.76 -17.83
CA ALA A 158 -15.94 3.86 -16.55
C ALA A 158 -15.97 2.52 -15.80
N LYS A 159 -15.94 1.38 -16.52
CA LYS A 159 -15.72 0.05 -15.90
C LYS A 159 -14.30 -0.03 -15.29
N ARG A 160 -13.26 0.40 -16.00
CA ARG A 160 -11.87 0.39 -15.51
C ARG A 160 -11.67 1.29 -14.28
N GLU A 161 -12.15 2.53 -14.35
CA GLU A 161 -12.06 3.50 -13.23
C GLU A 161 -12.76 2.97 -11.97
N ARG A 162 -13.92 2.31 -12.13
CA ARG A 162 -14.62 1.66 -11.01
C ARG A 162 -13.82 0.55 -10.36
N LEU A 163 -13.16 -0.32 -11.15
CA LEU A 163 -12.30 -1.37 -10.58
C LEU A 163 -11.13 -0.76 -9.81
N ILE A 164 -10.49 0.26 -10.37
CA ILE A 164 -9.36 0.96 -9.74
C ILE A 164 -9.75 1.58 -8.41
N GLU A 165 -10.86 2.32 -8.36
CA GLU A 165 -11.29 2.96 -7.11
C GLU A 165 -11.75 1.92 -6.07
N ARG A 166 -12.41 0.85 -6.52
CA ARG A 166 -12.82 -0.24 -5.64
C ARG A 166 -11.63 -0.99 -5.05
N ASP A 167 -10.57 -1.24 -5.82
CA ASP A 167 -9.36 -1.93 -5.36
C ASP A 167 -8.55 -1.13 -4.33
N LYS A 168 -8.55 0.20 -4.50
CA LYS A 168 -7.84 1.14 -3.64
C LYS A 168 -8.34 1.10 -2.20
N ASP A 169 -9.65 1.28 -2.01
CA ASP A 169 -10.29 1.46 -0.70
C ASP A 169 -11.82 1.29 -0.81
N GLU A 170 -12.30 0.04 -0.70
CA GLU A 170 -13.72 -0.27 -0.68
C GLU A 170 -14.27 0.01 0.72
N LYS A 171 -15.13 1.04 0.84
CA LYS A 171 -15.66 1.59 2.11
C LYS A 171 -16.48 0.63 2.99
N ILE A 172 -16.60 -0.64 2.58
CA ILE A 172 -17.22 -1.69 3.39
C ILE A 172 -16.12 -2.23 4.30
N GLY A 173 -16.35 -2.43 5.61
CA GLY A 173 -15.29 -2.86 6.55
C GLY A 173 -14.56 -4.17 6.18
N HIS A 174 -15.17 -4.98 5.31
CA HIS A 174 -14.60 -6.21 4.75
C HIS A 174 -14.23 -6.08 3.27
N GLY A 175 -14.09 -4.85 2.78
CA GLY A 175 -13.80 -4.49 1.40
C GLY A 175 -12.32 -4.48 1.07
N GLN A 176 -11.97 -4.40 -0.21
CA GLN A 176 -10.57 -4.27 -0.64
C GLN A 176 -9.90 -3.05 0.00
N ASN A 177 -8.67 -3.21 0.51
CA ASN A 177 -7.90 -2.11 1.10
C ASN A 177 -6.42 -2.22 0.69
N THR A 178 -6.21 -2.20 -0.64
CA THR A 178 -4.88 -2.39 -1.22
C THR A 178 -3.95 -1.23 -0.86
N ARG A 179 -4.47 0.00 -0.71
CA ARG A 179 -3.65 1.18 -0.38
C ARG A 179 -2.94 0.99 0.96
N GLU A 180 -3.68 0.67 2.02
CA GLU A 180 -3.10 0.53 3.36
C GLU A 180 -2.16 -0.69 3.43
N ALA A 181 -2.53 -1.80 2.80
CA ALA A 181 -1.67 -2.99 2.73
C ALA A 181 -0.35 -2.72 1.99
N PHE A 182 -0.33 -1.82 0.99
CA PHE A 182 0.87 -1.51 0.21
C PHE A 182 1.96 -0.82 1.04
N HIS A 183 1.56 0.06 1.97
CA HIS A 183 2.50 0.73 2.88
C HIS A 183 3.23 -0.25 3.80
N LEU A 184 2.65 -1.43 4.02
CA LEU A 184 3.27 -2.46 4.84
C LEU A 184 4.41 -3.18 4.12
N ALA A 185 4.63 -2.99 2.81
CA ALA A 185 5.59 -3.79 2.05
C ALA A 185 7.06 -3.66 2.49
N ASP A 186 7.82 -4.70 2.19
CA ASP A 186 9.22 -4.91 2.52
C ASP A 186 10.12 -4.45 1.39
N PHE A 187 9.65 -4.66 0.16
CA PHE A 187 10.36 -4.36 -1.06
C PHE A 187 9.40 -3.65 -2.01
N PHE A 188 9.84 -2.54 -2.56
CA PHE A 188 9.10 -1.77 -3.55
C PHE A 188 9.78 -1.90 -4.90
N LEU A 189 9.00 -2.23 -5.91
CA LEU A 189 9.47 -2.35 -7.29
C LEU A 189 8.47 -1.73 -8.25
N THR A 190 8.92 -1.49 -9.48
CA THR A 190 8.07 -1.01 -10.57
C THR A 190 8.01 -2.05 -11.67
N GLU A 191 6.85 -2.19 -12.29
CA GLU A 191 6.70 -2.93 -13.54
C GLU A 191 7.24 -2.10 -14.71
N SER A 192 8.55 -2.02 -14.83
CA SER A 192 9.12 -1.40 -16.03
C SER A 192 8.89 -2.32 -17.24
N GLY A 193 8.60 -1.77 -18.42
CA GLY A 193 8.53 -2.53 -19.68
C GLY A 193 9.88 -3.12 -20.15
N ASN A 194 10.88 -3.18 -19.26
CA ASN A 194 12.21 -3.71 -19.49
C ASN A 194 12.48 -4.86 -18.52
N ASN A 195 12.40 -6.09 -19.03
CA ASN A 195 12.59 -7.30 -18.24
C ASN A 195 13.96 -7.36 -17.55
N THR A 196 15.01 -6.79 -18.17
CA THR A 196 16.36 -6.73 -17.58
C THR A 196 16.40 -5.82 -16.35
N LYS A 197 15.68 -4.69 -16.37
CA LYS A 197 15.58 -3.81 -15.19
C LYS A 197 14.86 -4.52 -14.05
N VAL A 198 13.75 -5.19 -14.33
CA VAL A 198 13.01 -5.99 -13.34
C VAL A 198 13.90 -7.09 -12.76
N TRP A 199 14.60 -7.84 -13.62
CA TRP A 199 15.55 -8.87 -13.21
C TRP A 199 16.61 -8.33 -12.23
N ASN A 200 17.27 -7.24 -12.57
CA ASN A 200 18.35 -6.68 -11.75
C ASN A 200 17.87 -6.24 -10.37
N VAL A 201 16.65 -5.68 -10.28
CA VAL A 201 16.04 -5.28 -9.00
C VAL A 201 15.67 -6.51 -8.18
N CYS A 202 15.00 -7.50 -8.78
CA CYS A 202 14.62 -8.74 -8.09
C CYS A 202 15.86 -9.53 -7.63
N GLU A 203 16.90 -9.63 -8.47
CA GLU A 203 18.17 -10.27 -8.13
C GLU A 203 18.84 -9.57 -6.94
N ARG A 204 18.85 -8.23 -6.92
CA ARG A 204 19.36 -7.47 -5.79
C ARG A 204 18.59 -7.80 -4.50
N PHE A 205 17.28 -7.90 -4.56
CA PHE A 205 16.46 -8.25 -3.38
C PHE A 205 16.73 -9.67 -2.91
N PHE A 206 16.86 -10.64 -3.82
CA PHE A 206 17.27 -11.99 -3.47
C PHE A 206 18.65 -12.00 -2.82
N ASP A 207 19.65 -11.30 -3.38
CA ASP A 207 20.97 -11.19 -2.76
C ASP A 207 20.90 -10.67 -1.31
N ILE A 208 20.04 -9.67 -1.04
CA ILE A 208 19.82 -9.13 0.30
C ILE A 208 19.15 -10.16 1.23
N ILE A 209 18.04 -10.77 0.78
CA ILE A 209 17.28 -11.78 1.54
C ILE A 209 18.18 -12.96 1.89
N PHE A 210 19.02 -13.40 0.95
CA PHE A 210 19.98 -14.50 1.11
C PHE A 210 21.31 -14.07 1.73
N GLY A 211 21.34 -12.92 2.39
CA GLY A 211 22.43 -12.51 3.27
C GLY A 211 23.74 -12.21 2.57
N ASN A 212 23.72 -11.66 1.35
CA ASN A 212 24.93 -11.18 0.70
C ASN A 212 25.52 -10.00 1.51
N PRO A 213 26.70 -10.17 2.12
CA PRO A 213 27.22 -9.17 3.06
C PRO A 213 27.77 -7.91 2.38
N PHE A 214 27.84 -7.92 1.05
CA PHE A 214 28.36 -6.83 0.23
C PHE A 214 27.27 -6.01 -0.46
N LYS A 215 26.00 -6.39 -0.31
CA LYS A 215 24.86 -5.56 -0.76
C LYS A 215 24.50 -4.56 0.32
N THR A 216 25.03 -3.35 0.20
CA THR A 216 24.72 -2.20 1.08
C THR A 216 23.43 -1.50 0.64
N PRO A 217 22.82 -0.65 1.48
CA PRO A 217 21.72 0.20 1.04
C PRO A 217 22.17 1.17 -0.05
N THR A 218 21.25 1.49 -0.95
CA THR A 218 21.35 2.63 -1.85
C THR A 218 21.03 3.91 -1.09
N PHE A 219 21.41 5.07 -1.65
CA PHE A 219 21.08 6.35 -1.05
C PHE A 219 19.57 6.57 -0.94
N ASN A 220 18.79 6.17 -1.96
CA ASN A 220 17.33 6.30 -1.93
C ASN A 220 16.70 5.47 -0.80
N GLU A 221 17.19 4.24 -0.59
CA GLU A 221 16.73 3.38 0.52
C GLU A 221 17.07 4.00 1.88
N TYR A 222 18.28 4.57 2.01
CA TYR A 222 18.71 5.26 3.23
C TYR A 222 17.89 6.52 3.52
N ALA A 223 17.70 7.38 2.52
CA ALA A 223 16.92 8.61 2.66
C ALA A 223 15.43 8.31 2.95
N MET A 224 14.84 7.29 2.31
CA MET A 224 13.48 6.86 2.60
C MET A 224 13.35 6.25 4.01
N TYR A 225 14.36 5.49 4.46
CA TYR A 225 14.43 5.02 5.84
C TYR A 225 14.49 6.19 6.83
N LEU A 226 15.28 7.22 6.57
CA LEU A 226 15.33 8.42 7.42
C LEU A 226 14.01 9.19 7.42
N ALA A 227 13.31 9.28 6.29
CA ALA A 227 11.99 9.89 6.21
C ALA A 227 11.00 9.12 7.12
N PHE A 228 11.00 7.79 7.07
CA PHE A 228 10.20 6.97 7.98
C PHE A 228 10.64 7.11 9.44
N ALA A 229 11.94 7.10 9.73
CA ALA A 229 12.45 7.29 11.09
C ALA A 229 12.02 8.66 11.65
N ALA A 230 12.01 9.70 10.83
CA ALA A 230 11.51 11.02 11.20
C ALA A 230 10.00 11.01 11.49
N SER A 231 9.19 10.21 10.78
CA SER A 231 7.74 10.18 10.98
C SER A 231 7.33 9.71 12.38
N ILE A 232 8.13 8.83 13.00
CA ILE A 232 7.83 8.22 14.31
C ILE A 232 7.73 9.28 15.43
N LYS A 233 8.34 10.46 15.27
CA LYS A 233 8.24 11.56 16.26
C LYS A 233 6.86 12.24 16.28
N SER A 234 6.06 12.06 15.22
CA SER A 234 4.78 12.72 15.04
C SER A 234 3.77 12.29 16.10
N ALA A 235 3.08 13.26 16.71
CA ALA A 235 1.92 13.06 17.56
C ALA A 235 0.62 13.60 16.93
N ASP A 236 0.57 13.66 15.60
CA ASP A 236 -0.65 13.90 14.84
C ASP A 236 -1.66 12.76 15.07
N LEU A 237 -2.94 13.11 15.24
CA LEU A 237 -4.00 12.15 15.54
C LEU A 237 -4.41 11.29 14.33
N SER A 238 -4.01 11.66 13.11
CA SER A 238 -4.38 10.96 11.88
C SER A 238 -3.32 9.93 11.48
N ARG A 239 -2.18 10.37 10.93
CA ARG A 239 -1.17 9.47 10.36
C ARG A 239 0.23 9.97 10.63
N GLN A 240 1.19 9.08 10.83
CA GLN A 240 2.60 9.45 10.92
C GLN A 240 3.21 9.57 9.52
N VAL A 241 3.61 10.79 9.14
CA VAL A 241 4.24 11.10 7.86
C VAL A 241 5.60 11.73 8.12
N GLY A 242 6.58 11.34 7.31
CA GLY A 242 7.92 11.88 7.39
C GLY A 242 8.48 12.17 6.02
N ALA A 243 9.37 13.16 5.97
CA ALA A 243 10.01 13.62 4.76
C ALA A 243 11.49 13.94 5.00
N VAL A 244 12.27 13.85 3.93
CA VAL A 244 13.69 14.16 3.89
C VAL A 244 13.98 14.96 2.63
N ILE A 245 14.76 16.03 2.74
CA ILE A 245 15.33 16.74 1.59
C ILE A 245 16.82 16.40 1.53
N ALA A 246 17.29 16.02 0.34
CA ALA A 246 18.67 15.67 0.08
C ALA A 246 19.21 16.31 -1.20
N ALA A 247 20.52 16.55 -1.24
CA ALA A 247 21.27 17.00 -2.41
C ALA A 247 22.61 16.26 -2.45
N ASP A 248 23.06 15.83 -3.63
CA ASP A 248 24.39 15.21 -3.81
C ASP A 248 24.72 14.09 -2.82
N THR A 249 23.72 13.30 -2.41
CA THR A 249 23.81 12.24 -1.38
C THR A 249 24.02 12.72 0.07
N ASP A 250 23.82 14.00 0.34
CA ASP A 250 23.76 14.58 1.68
C ASP A 250 22.32 14.86 2.11
N ILE A 251 22.03 14.62 3.39
CA ILE A 251 20.74 14.92 4.00
C ILE A 251 20.74 16.37 4.47
N LEU A 252 19.89 17.20 3.89
CA LEU A 252 19.80 18.64 4.18
C LEU A 252 18.79 18.96 5.28
N SER A 253 17.66 18.26 5.28
CA SER A 253 16.62 18.42 6.29
C SER A 253 15.75 17.18 6.42
N THR A 254 15.25 16.94 7.63
CA THR A 254 14.15 16.02 7.91
C THR A 254 12.90 16.83 8.26
N GLY A 255 11.73 16.24 8.07
CA GLY A 255 10.45 16.79 8.50
C GLY A 255 9.51 15.67 8.93
N ALA A 256 8.59 15.98 9.83
CA ALA A 256 7.47 15.11 10.15
C ALA A 256 6.23 15.96 10.38
N ASN A 257 5.06 15.36 10.20
CA ASN A 257 3.82 16.09 10.46
C ASN A 257 3.66 16.30 11.98
N GLU A 258 3.76 17.54 12.44
CA GLU A 258 3.62 17.89 13.84
C GLU A 258 3.15 19.36 13.99
N CYS A 259 2.66 19.72 15.17
CA CYS A 259 2.29 21.09 15.48
C CYS A 259 3.53 22.02 15.47
N PRO A 260 3.48 23.16 14.77
CA PRO A 260 4.56 24.13 14.75
C PRO A 260 4.65 24.89 16.08
N ARG A 261 5.86 25.30 16.46
CA ARG A 261 6.11 26.10 17.68
C ARG A 261 6.52 27.55 17.37
N PRO A 262 6.27 28.50 18.29
CA PRO A 262 6.84 29.84 18.22
C PRO A 262 8.37 29.81 18.08
N GLY A 263 8.91 30.71 17.26
CA GLY A 263 10.34 30.74 16.92
C GLY A 263 10.79 29.70 15.88
N GLY A 264 9.87 28.88 15.37
CA GLY A 264 10.10 27.93 14.28
C GLY A 264 10.40 26.50 14.72
N GLY A 265 10.22 25.56 13.79
CA GLY A 265 10.27 24.12 14.06
C GLY A 265 8.97 23.59 14.65
N THR A 266 9.02 22.35 15.15
CA THR A 266 7.87 21.63 15.73
C THR A 266 8.03 21.47 17.24
N TYR A 267 6.94 21.19 17.95
CA TYR A 267 7.01 20.82 19.36
C TYR A 267 7.74 19.48 19.58
N TRP A 268 8.40 19.39 20.73
CA TRP A 268 9.08 18.20 21.26
C TRP A 268 8.82 18.11 22.77
N PRO A 269 8.83 16.90 23.36
CA PRO A 269 8.86 16.77 24.81
C PRO A 269 10.15 17.39 25.37
N SER A 270 10.03 18.15 26.45
CA SER A 270 11.16 18.72 27.19
C SER A 270 11.52 17.85 28.38
N PHE A 271 12.82 17.62 28.58
CA PHE A 271 13.36 16.97 29.77
C PHE A 271 13.73 18.03 30.81
N ASP A 272 13.14 17.94 31.99
CA ASP A 272 13.49 18.76 33.15
C ASP A 272 14.51 18.01 34.02
N ALA A 273 15.76 18.48 34.02
CA ALA A 273 16.85 17.87 34.77
C ALA A 273 16.68 17.94 36.30
N SER A 274 15.86 18.87 36.82
CA SER A 274 15.64 19.02 38.26
C SER A 274 14.64 17.99 38.80
N THR A 275 13.65 17.62 37.98
CA THR A 275 12.58 16.68 38.35
C THR A 275 12.72 15.31 37.68
N ASN A 276 13.60 15.18 36.69
CA ASN A 276 13.70 14.07 35.74
C ASN A 276 12.40 13.78 34.96
N LEU A 277 11.48 14.75 34.91
CA LEU A 277 10.23 14.61 34.17
C LEU A 277 10.43 14.94 32.69
N ILE A 278 9.74 14.18 31.84
CA ILE A 278 9.58 14.49 30.42
C ILE A 278 8.15 14.97 30.23
N THR A 279 7.99 16.22 29.80
CA THR A 279 6.68 16.85 29.64
C THR A 279 6.58 17.52 28.29
N ASP A 280 5.40 17.48 27.70
CA ASP A 280 5.06 18.26 26.52
C ASP A 280 4.54 19.64 26.94
N ALA A 281 4.86 20.67 26.15
CA ALA A 281 4.36 22.02 26.38
C ALA A 281 2.81 22.05 26.32
N ALA A 282 2.17 22.78 27.23
CA ALA A 282 0.72 22.87 27.31
C ALA A 282 0.09 23.29 25.96
N GLY A 283 -0.80 22.45 25.43
CA GLY A 283 -1.46 22.66 24.13
C GLY A 283 -0.52 22.56 22.91
N GLY A 284 0.75 22.19 23.12
CA GLY A 284 1.78 22.14 22.09
C GLY A 284 1.59 21.00 21.09
N ARG A 285 1.18 19.81 21.57
CA ARG A 285 0.89 18.66 20.71
C ARG A 285 -0.60 18.60 20.35
N ASP A 286 -0.93 17.94 19.25
CA ASP A 286 -2.30 17.93 18.73
C ASP A 286 -3.27 17.21 19.68
N TYR A 287 -2.87 16.05 20.20
CA TYR A 287 -3.67 15.27 21.16
C TYR A 287 -4.03 16.02 22.46
N MET A 288 -3.30 17.08 22.82
CA MET A 288 -3.52 17.82 24.06
C MET A 288 -4.76 18.70 24.05
N ASN A 289 -5.38 18.92 22.89
CA ASN A 289 -6.58 19.75 22.76
C ASN A 289 -7.88 18.94 22.73
N ASN A 290 -7.84 17.64 23.08
CA ASN A 290 -8.98 16.71 23.19
C ASN A 290 -9.88 16.59 21.94
N ALA A 291 -9.47 17.12 20.78
CA ALA A 291 -10.22 17.04 19.53
C ALA A 291 -9.32 17.31 18.32
N ASP A 292 -9.55 16.55 17.23
CA ASP A 292 -9.06 16.90 15.90
C ASP A 292 -9.79 18.15 15.40
N ARG A 293 -9.05 19.26 15.33
CA ARG A 293 -9.59 20.57 14.93
C ARG A 293 -10.15 20.56 13.51
N ASN A 294 -9.52 19.80 12.61
CA ASN A 294 -9.95 19.68 11.23
C ASN A 294 -11.24 18.88 11.11
N ALA A 295 -11.35 17.77 11.83
CA ALA A 295 -12.59 17.01 11.90
C ALA A 295 -13.74 17.85 12.50
N LYS A 296 -13.47 18.61 13.57
CA LYS A 296 -14.45 19.49 14.21
C LYS A 296 -14.99 20.56 13.27
N GLU A 297 -14.11 21.22 12.52
CA GLU A 297 -14.54 22.28 11.59
C GLU A 297 -15.34 21.71 10.42
N LYS A 298 -14.91 20.57 9.86
CA LYS A 298 -15.69 19.85 8.84
C LYS A 298 -17.07 19.47 9.36
N GLN A 299 -17.17 18.99 10.60
CA GLN A 299 -18.44 18.64 11.21
C GLN A 299 -19.34 19.88 11.40
N ALA A 300 -18.78 21.01 11.82
CA ALA A 300 -19.53 22.26 11.94
C ALA A 300 -20.10 22.75 10.60
N ILE A 301 -19.32 22.66 9.51
CA ILE A 301 -19.79 22.96 8.15
C ILE A 301 -20.93 22.01 7.76
N ILE A 302 -20.75 20.70 7.99
CA ILE A 302 -21.77 19.70 7.69
C ILE A 302 -23.05 19.99 8.49
N ASP A 303 -22.95 20.34 9.76
CA ASP A 303 -24.10 20.61 10.61
C ASP A 303 -24.84 21.89 10.19
N ALA A 304 -24.11 22.93 9.78
CA ALA A 304 -24.70 24.11 9.17
C ALA A 304 -25.47 23.78 7.88
N LEU A 305 -24.94 22.90 7.03
CA LEU A 305 -25.61 22.45 5.80
C LEU A 305 -26.86 21.60 6.07
N LYS A 306 -26.93 20.88 7.19
CA LYS A 306 -28.11 20.08 7.59
C LYS A 306 -29.28 20.94 8.06
N LEU A 307 -29.04 22.18 8.49
CA LEU A 307 -30.04 22.99 9.18
C LEU A 307 -31.29 23.19 8.29
N GLY A 308 -32.46 22.84 8.82
CA GLY A 308 -33.73 22.93 8.10
C GLY A 308 -33.99 21.83 7.06
N ILE A 309 -33.10 20.83 6.93
CA ILE A 309 -33.26 19.70 6.00
C ILE A 309 -33.56 18.42 6.79
N SER A 310 -34.60 17.68 6.37
CA SER A 310 -35.03 16.45 7.03
C SER A 310 -35.47 15.36 6.04
N GLY A 311 -35.72 14.15 6.56
CA GLY A 311 -36.20 13.01 5.78
C GLY A 311 -35.23 12.59 4.67
N LYS A 312 -35.78 12.17 3.52
CA LYS A 312 -35.01 11.68 2.37
C LYS A 312 -34.01 12.70 1.82
N ALA A 313 -34.32 14.00 1.94
CA ALA A 313 -33.42 15.07 1.50
C ALA A 313 -32.14 15.10 2.33
N LEU A 314 -32.22 14.87 3.65
CA LEU A 314 -31.05 14.80 4.54
C LEU A 314 -30.15 13.62 4.16
N THR A 315 -30.72 12.43 3.92
CA THR A 315 -29.94 11.25 3.49
C THR A 315 -29.23 11.51 2.15
N THR A 316 -29.92 12.17 1.22
CA THR A 316 -29.34 12.54 -0.09
C THR A 316 -28.21 13.55 0.07
N LEU A 317 -28.40 14.57 0.91
CA LEU A 317 -27.37 15.56 1.22
C LEU A 317 -26.12 14.91 1.82
N LEU A 318 -26.28 14.04 2.82
CA LEU A 318 -25.16 13.35 3.46
C LEU A 318 -24.38 12.51 2.46
N SER A 319 -25.07 11.78 1.58
CA SER A 319 -24.43 11.04 0.50
C SER A 319 -23.68 11.96 -0.49
N ASN A 320 -24.25 13.11 -0.84
CA ASN A 320 -23.59 14.08 -1.71
C ASN A 320 -22.34 14.69 -1.04
N ILE A 321 -22.42 15.05 0.24
CA ILE A 321 -21.28 15.55 1.03
C ILE A 321 -20.15 14.53 1.01
N GLU A 322 -20.47 13.26 1.27
CA GLU A 322 -19.48 12.19 1.28
C GLU A 322 -18.73 12.05 -0.07
N ASN A 323 -19.40 12.36 -1.18
CA ASN A 323 -18.86 12.29 -2.54
C ASN A 323 -18.28 13.61 -3.06
N SER A 324 -18.42 14.71 -2.31
CA SER A 324 -18.02 16.07 -2.72
C SER A 324 -16.52 16.37 -2.57
N GLY A 325 -15.81 15.57 -1.76
CA GLY A 325 -14.44 15.86 -1.33
C GLY A 325 -14.32 16.78 -0.10
N LEU A 326 -15.42 17.22 0.51
CA LEU A 326 -15.38 18.01 1.77
C LEU A 326 -14.60 17.30 2.88
N ASN A 327 -14.71 15.97 2.94
CA ASN A 327 -14.01 15.15 3.94
C ASN A 327 -12.48 15.14 3.74
N ASP A 328 -12.00 15.44 2.54
CA ASP A 328 -10.57 15.43 2.18
C ASP A 328 -9.84 16.75 2.50
N ILE A 329 -10.57 17.76 2.99
CA ILE A 329 -10.01 19.05 3.43
C ILE A 329 -9.15 18.82 4.68
N THR A 330 -7.99 19.49 4.70
CA THR A 330 -6.94 19.38 5.75
C THR A 330 -6.53 20.72 6.36
N GLU A 331 -7.02 21.83 5.80
CA GLU A 331 -6.57 23.20 6.06
C GLU A 331 -6.87 23.71 7.46
N TYR A 332 -7.84 23.10 8.16
CA TYR A 332 -8.21 23.48 9.52
C TYR A 332 -7.35 22.78 10.59
N GLY A 333 -6.46 21.88 10.18
CA GLY A 333 -5.48 21.23 11.06
C GLY A 333 -4.41 22.21 11.54
N ARG A 334 -3.92 22.03 12.77
CA ARG A 334 -2.78 22.82 13.28
C ARG A 334 -1.42 22.31 12.79
N VAL A 335 -1.40 21.05 12.38
CA VAL A 335 -0.20 20.32 12.03
C VAL A 335 0.37 20.82 10.71
N VAL A 336 1.65 21.17 10.70
CA VAL A 336 2.38 21.37 9.44
C VAL A 336 2.74 20.00 8.87
N HIS A 337 2.55 19.80 7.57
CA HIS A 337 2.86 18.52 6.93
C HIS A 337 4.37 18.28 6.87
N ALA A 338 4.77 17.02 6.77
CA ALA A 338 6.18 16.60 6.82
C ALA A 338 7.03 17.26 5.72
N GLU A 339 6.50 17.36 4.50
CA GLU A 339 7.14 17.98 3.35
C GLU A 339 7.37 19.47 3.59
N MET A 340 6.37 20.14 4.16
CA MET A 340 6.44 21.56 4.51
C MET A 340 7.45 21.79 5.65
N ASP A 341 7.45 20.97 6.71
CA ASP A 341 8.43 21.07 7.79
C ASP A 341 9.86 20.84 7.29
N ALA A 342 10.07 19.89 6.36
CA ALA A 342 11.37 19.66 5.75
C ALA A 342 11.84 20.90 4.94
N ILE A 343 10.97 21.50 4.12
CA ILE A 343 11.26 22.73 3.37
C ILE A 343 11.57 23.89 4.33
N LEU A 344 10.73 24.09 5.34
CA LEU A 344 10.92 25.13 6.34
C LEU A 344 12.19 24.89 7.17
N GLY A 345 12.59 23.63 7.38
CA GLY A 345 13.85 23.27 8.02
C GLY A 345 15.06 23.77 7.25
N CYS A 346 15.05 23.62 5.92
CA CYS A 346 16.07 24.22 5.05
C CYS A 346 16.03 25.76 5.13
N ALA A 347 14.84 26.37 5.01
CA ALA A 347 14.67 27.82 5.03
C ALA A 347 15.18 28.46 6.34
N ARG A 348 14.86 27.86 7.50
CA ARG A 348 15.33 28.31 8.82
C ARG A 348 16.86 28.32 8.94
N ARG A 349 17.55 27.46 8.19
CA ARG A 349 19.01 27.32 8.20
C ARG A 349 19.70 28.03 7.03
N GLY A 350 18.95 28.70 6.16
CA GLY A 350 19.51 29.34 4.95
C GLY A 350 20.01 28.34 3.91
N ILE A 351 19.51 27.10 3.91
CA ILE A 351 19.89 26.06 2.95
C ILE A 351 18.94 26.11 1.75
N SER A 352 19.49 26.16 0.54
CA SER A 352 18.69 26.14 -0.69
C SER A 352 18.07 24.76 -0.94
N THR A 353 16.81 24.75 -1.34
CA THR A 353 16.07 23.55 -1.79
C THR A 353 16.02 23.43 -3.32
N LYS A 354 16.62 24.38 -4.04
CA LYS A 354 16.64 24.38 -5.52
C LYS A 354 17.41 23.17 -6.06
N GLY A 355 16.77 22.39 -6.93
CA GLY A 355 17.36 21.20 -7.58
C GLY A 355 17.50 19.99 -6.67
N THR A 356 17.02 20.07 -5.43
CA THR A 356 17.11 18.97 -4.45
C THR A 356 16.07 17.88 -4.68
N VAL A 357 16.22 16.76 -3.98
CA VAL A 357 15.29 15.63 -4.00
C VAL A 357 14.57 15.53 -2.65
N LEU A 358 13.24 15.46 -2.67
CA LEU A 358 12.42 15.23 -1.49
C LEU A 358 11.94 13.78 -1.45
N TYR A 359 12.23 13.08 -0.36
CA TYR A 359 11.74 11.73 -0.06
C TYR A 359 10.57 11.86 0.92
N CYS A 360 9.45 11.19 0.68
CA CYS A 360 8.29 11.23 1.58
C CYS A 360 7.70 9.83 1.77
N SER A 361 7.29 9.50 2.99
CA SER A 361 6.64 8.22 3.30
C SER A 361 5.24 8.10 2.68
N THR A 362 4.64 9.21 2.24
CA THR A 362 3.31 9.26 1.60
C THR A 362 3.35 10.14 0.36
N TYR A 363 2.33 10.05 -0.51
CA TYR A 363 2.24 10.94 -1.66
C TYR A 363 1.89 12.38 -1.21
N PRO A 364 2.61 13.43 -1.65
CA PRO A 364 2.32 14.79 -1.21
C PRO A 364 0.93 15.29 -1.62
N CYS A 365 0.21 15.88 -0.66
CA CYS A 365 -1.09 16.48 -0.93
C CYS A 365 -0.96 17.70 -1.87
N HIS A 366 -2.07 18.16 -2.44
CA HIS A 366 -2.09 19.30 -3.36
C HIS A 366 -1.60 20.60 -2.67
N ASN A 367 -1.85 20.75 -1.37
CA ASN A 367 -1.31 21.86 -0.58
C ASN A 367 0.22 21.77 -0.42
N CYS A 368 0.79 20.58 -0.24
CA CYS A 368 2.25 20.40 -0.20
C CYS A 368 2.90 20.58 -1.57
N ALA A 369 2.24 20.10 -2.63
CA ALA A 369 2.76 20.16 -3.99
C ALA A 369 3.13 21.59 -4.44
N LYS A 370 2.28 22.58 -4.17
CA LYS A 370 2.60 23.99 -4.49
C LYS A 370 3.85 24.50 -3.77
N HIS A 371 4.09 24.08 -2.51
CA HIS A 371 5.29 24.46 -1.77
C HIS A 371 6.53 23.77 -2.32
N ILE A 372 6.41 22.48 -2.69
CA ILE A 372 7.49 21.72 -3.34
C ILE A 372 7.91 22.43 -4.63
N ILE A 373 6.94 22.73 -5.51
CA ILE A 373 7.18 23.43 -6.79
C ILE A 373 7.83 24.80 -6.54
N ALA A 374 7.22 25.63 -5.69
CA ALA A 374 7.69 27.00 -5.44
C ALA A 374 9.07 27.04 -4.77
N SER A 375 9.43 26.02 -3.98
CA SER A 375 10.75 25.91 -3.35
C SER A 375 11.87 25.50 -4.31
N GLY A 376 11.53 25.11 -5.55
CA GLY A 376 12.49 24.73 -6.58
C GLY A 376 13.05 23.31 -6.43
N ILE A 377 12.42 22.45 -5.61
CA ILE A 377 12.75 21.01 -5.54
C ILE A 377 12.58 20.40 -6.94
N GLY A 378 13.57 19.60 -7.37
CA GLY A 378 13.58 19.00 -8.71
C GLY A 378 12.85 17.66 -8.79
N GLN A 379 12.83 16.90 -7.70
CA GLN A 379 12.26 15.55 -7.68
C GLN A 379 11.64 15.21 -6.32
N VAL A 380 10.56 14.44 -6.36
CA VAL A 380 9.91 13.81 -5.21
C VAL A 380 9.93 12.29 -5.36
N ILE A 381 10.32 11.56 -4.32
CA ILE A 381 10.29 10.10 -4.25
C ILE A 381 9.32 9.67 -3.13
N TYR A 382 8.31 8.86 -3.44
CA TYR A 382 7.21 8.51 -2.50
C TYR A 382 6.84 7.01 -2.51
N VAL A 383 6.19 6.50 -1.46
CA VAL A 383 5.89 5.06 -1.30
C VAL A 383 4.46 4.64 -1.75
N GLU A 384 3.49 5.55 -1.81
CA GLU A 384 2.06 5.24 -1.99
C GLU A 384 1.66 4.77 -3.41
N PRO A 385 0.78 3.75 -3.57
CA PRO A 385 0.35 3.25 -4.90
C PRO A 385 -0.83 4.01 -5.51
N TYR A 386 -1.61 4.71 -4.67
CA TYR A 386 -2.88 5.33 -5.01
C TYR A 386 -2.94 6.76 -4.48
N PRO A 387 -2.31 7.73 -5.16
CA PRO A 387 -2.35 9.13 -4.74
C PRO A 387 -3.80 9.62 -4.62
N LYS A 388 -4.24 10.00 -3.41
CA LYS A 388 -5.51 10.72 -3.20
C LYS A 388 -5.43 12.20 -3.63
N SER A 389 -4.22 12.68 -3.85
CA SER A 389 -3.91 14.09 -4.08
C SER A 389 -4.25 14.52 -5.51
N LYS A 390 -4.94 15.67 -5.64
CA LYS A 390 -5.15 16.35 -6.93
C LYS A 390 -3.91 17.09 -7.43
N ALA A 391 -2.74 16.90 -6.81
CA ALA A 391 -1.51 17.62 -7.16
C ALA A 391 -1.17 17.53 -8.66
N GLN A 392 -1.19 16.33 -9.24
CA GLN A 392 -0.87 16.14 -10.67
C GLN A 392 -1.92 16.81 -11.57
N ASP A 393 -3.20 16.72 -11.19
CA ASP A 393 -4.29 17.31 -11.96
C ASP A 393 -4.27 18.84 -11.93
N MET A 394 -3.94 19.42 -10.77
CA MET A 394 -3.89 20.86 -10.56
C MET A 394 -2.60 21.51 -11.10
N HIS A 395 -1.52 20.74 -11.19
CA HIS A 395 -0.19 21.23 -11.59
C HIS A 395 0.38 20.45 -12.79
N LYS A 396 -0.43 20.18 -13.82
CA LYS A 396 0.00 19.47 -15.05
C LYS A 396 1.13 20.20 -15.79
N ASP A 397 1.20 21.51 -15.61
CA ASP A 397 2.23 22.41 -16.13
C ASP A 397 3.58 22.24 -15.39
N ALA A 398 3.56 21.89 -14.10
CA ALA A 398 4.73 21.90 -13.24
C ALA A 398 5.16 20.52 -12.69
N ILE A 399 4.29 19.51 -12.71
CA ILE A 399 4.58 18.15 -12.25
C ILE A 399 4.68 17.20 -13.44
N ALA A 400 5.68 16.33 -13.41
CA ALA A 400 5.83 15.19 -14.31
C ALA A 400 5.83 13.89 -13.51
N VAL A 401 5.35 12.81 -14.11
CA VAL A 401 5.55 11.43 -13.62
C VAL A 401 6.54 10.69 -14.54
N PRO A 402 7.16 9.59 -14.08
CA PRO A 402 7.90 8.70 -14.97
C PRO A 402 7.08 8.36 -16.22
N ASP A 403 7.76 8.31 -17.36
CA ASP A 403 7.20 8.04 -18.69
C ASP A 403 6.34 9.15 -19.32
N ASP A 404 6.22 10.33 -18.68
CA ASP A 404 5.70 11.53 -19.36
C ASP A 404 6.78 12.13 -20.29
N ASN A 405 6.51 12.14 -21.61
CA ASN A 405 7.37 12.77 -22.64
C ASN A 405 7.28 14.31 -22.65
N SER A 406 6.97 14.96 -21.52
CA SER A 406 6.77 16.41 -21.49
C SER A 406 8.08 17.18 -21.63
N GLN A 407 8.12 18.12 -22.56
CA GLN A 407 9.21 19.09 -22.69
C GLN A 407 9.07 20.20 -21.63
N GLY A 408 10.18 20.56 -20.96
CA GLY A 408 10.23 21.66 -19.98
C GLY A 408 10.75 21.26 -18.60
N GLN A 409 11.09 22.25 -17.77
CA GLN A 409 11.56 22.04 -16.39
C GLN A 409 10.36 21.80 -15.47
N LYS A 410 10.08 20.54 -15.16
CA LYS A 410 9.03 20.11 -14.22
C LYS A 410 9.61 19.36 -13.03
N VAL A 411 8.87 19.36 -11.92
CA VAL A 411 9.20 18.55 -10.74
C VAL A 411 8.79 17.11 -11.01
N LEU A 412 9.74 16.18 -10.92
CA LEU A 412 9.50 14.77 -11.18
C LEU A 412 8.96 14.06 -9.93
N PHE A 413 7.75 13.52 -9.97
CA PHE A 413 7.17 12.70 -8.90
C PHE A 413 7.32 11.22 -9.24
N SER A 414 8.23 10.53 -8.56
CA SER A 414 8.55 9.13 -8.82
C SER A 414 8.18 8.23 -7.63
N PRO A 415 7.69 7.01 -7.88
CA PRO A 415 7.54 6.02 -6.83
C PRO A 415 8.91 5.52 -6.34
N PHE A 416 8.96 5.17 -5.07
CA PHE A 416 10.11 4.57 -4.43
C PHE A 416 10.33 3.14 -4.93
N VAL A 417 11.58 2.81 -5.22
CA VAL A 417 12.03 1.47 -5.59
C VAL A 417 13.22 1.11 -4.70
N GLY A 418 13.12 -0.01 -4.00
CA GLY A 418 14.15 -0.47 -3.07
C GLY A 418 13.59 -1.21 -1.87
N VAL A 419 14.47 -1.51 -0.92
CA VAL A 419 14.13 -2.02 0.41
C VAL A 419 13.33 -0.99 1.19
N GLY A 420 12.16 -1.40 1.65
CA GLY A 420 11.26 -0.62 2.49
C GLY A 420 11.83 -0.33 3.88
N PRO A 421 11.39 0.78 4.52
CA PRO A 421 11.95 1.25 5.79
C PRO A 421 11.77 0.24 6.93
N ARG A 422 10.71 -0.58 6.88
CA ARG A 422 10.35 -1.53 7.94
C ARG A 422 11.43 -2.58 8.19
N ILE A 423 12.03 -3.13 7.13
CA ILE A 423 13.07 -4.17 7.22
C ILE A 423 14.48 -3.62 7.01
N PHE A 424 14.63 -2.30 6.83
CA PHE A 424 15.89 -1.67 6.45
C PHE A 424 17.03 -2.04 7.40
N ALA A 425 16.82 -1.84 8.71
CA ALA A 425 17.81 -2.19 9.72
C ALA A 425 18.06 -3.72 9.76
N ASP A 426 17.00 -4.52 9.59
CA ASP A 426 17.05 -5.98 9.64
C ASP A 426 17.87 -6.58 8.51
N VAL A 427 17.88 -5.96 7.33
CA VAL A 427 18.57 -6.51 6.14
C VAL A 427 19.89 -5.83 5.80
N PHE A 428 20.23 -4.71 6.44
CA PHE A 428 21.51 -4.01 6.20
C PHE A 428 22.47 -3.99 7.40
N SER A 429 22.01 -4.23 8.63
CA SER A 429 22.90 -4.30 9.80
C SER A 429 23.88 -5.49 9.71
N LEU A 430 25.02 -5.47 10.39
CA LEU A 430 25.90 -6.65 10.46
C LEU A 430 25.49 -7.62 11.58
N THR A 431 24.94 -7.07 12.66
CA THR A 431 24.47 -7.78 13.84
C THR A 431 22.99 -7.52 13.98
N LEU A 432 22.22 -8.56 14.28
CA LEU A 432 20.77 -8.50 14.48
C LEU A 432 20.40 -9.04 15.86
N SER A 433 19.26 -8.59 16.36
CA SER A 433 18.63 -9.14 17.56
C SER A 433 18.15 -10.59 17.34
N ALA A 434 17.74 -10.91 16.10
CA ALA A 434 17.36 -12.24 15.65
C ALA A 434 17.86 -12.46 14.20
N GLY A 435 18.52 -13.59 13.91
CA GLY A 435 19.04 -13.91 12.57
C GLY A 435 20.52 -14.29 12.56
N GLU A 436 21.05 -14.58 11.37
CA GLU A 436 22.47 -14.93 11.19
C GLU A 436 23.35 -13.67 11.09
N LYS A 437 24.46 -13.65 11.84
CA LYS A 437 25.42 -12.55 11.78
C LYS A 437 26.11 -12.53 10.42
N LEU A 438 26.09 -11.38 9.75
CA LEU A 438 26.85 -11.21 8.51
C LEU A 438 28.34 -11.06 8.81
N ARG A 439 29.16 -11.75 8.02
CA ARG A 439 30.62 -11.62 8.04
C ARG A 439 31.09 -11.14 6.68
N ARG A 440 31.81 -10.02 6.66
CA ARG A 440 32.46 -9.49 5.45
C ARG A 440 33.89 -10.00 5.26
N LYS A 441 34.45 -10.61 6.30
CA LYS A 441 35.83 -11.08 6.40
C LYS A 441 35.85 -12.54 6.84
N LYS A 442 36.76 -13.35 6.29
CA LYS A 442 36.96 -14.74 6.72
C LYS A 442 37.33 -14.75 8.21
N LYS A 443 36.88 -15.77 8.94
CA LYS A 443 37.23 -15.90 10.37
C LYS A 443 38.75 -16.05 10.46
N ASP A 444 39.39 -15.24 11.30
CA ASP A 444 40.83 -15.29 11.56
C ASP A 444 41.75 -15.04 10.33
N SER A 445 41.23 -14.39 9.27
CA SER A 445 41.99 -14.04 8.06
C SER A 445 41.69 -12.64 7.58
N CYS A 446 42.67 -11.92 7.00
CA CYS A 446 42.53 -10.59 6.37
C CYS A 446 41.68 -10.56 5.09
N GLU A 447 41.28 -11.71 4.57
CA GLU A 447 40.56 -11.85 3.32
C GLU A 447 39.05 -11.59 3.43
N LYS A 448 38.47 -11.15 2.32
CA LYS A 448 37.03 -11.01 2.12
C LYS A 448 36.32 -12.36 2.29
N ALA A 449 35.15 -12.37 2.94
CA ALA A 449 34.31 -13.56 3.03
C ALA A 449 33.76 -13.96 1.66
N GLU A 450 33.73 -15.26 1.39
CA GLU A 450 33.11 -15.82 0.18
C GLU A 450 31.60 -15.89 0.34
N TRP A 451 30.88 -15.56 -0.73
CA TRP A 451 29.43 -15.67 -0.80
C TRP A 451 29.04 -16.11 -2.20
N GLU A 452 28.26 -17.18 -2.29
CA GLU A 452 27.82 -17.81 -3.53
C GLU A 452 26.32 -18.05 -3.47
N LYS A 453 25.59 -17.68 -4.52
CA LYS A 453 24.12 -17.81 -4.57
C LYS A 453 23.66 -19.23 -4.27
N SER A 454 24.26 -20.24 -4.89
CA SER A 454 23.86 -21.66 -4.75
C SER A 454 23.94 -22.19 -3.31
N ARG A 455 24.86 -21.65 -2.51
CA ARG A 455 25.08 -22.02 -1.10
C ARG A 455 24.48 -21.01 -0.12
N ALA A 456 23.98 -19.88 -0.61
CA ALA A 456 23.43 -18.82 0.20
C ALA A 456 22.21 -19.29 0.99
N ARG A 457 21.93 -18.58 2.09
CA ARG A 457 20.89 -18.93 3.04
C ARG A 457 20.12 -17.68 3.43
N PRO A 458 18.80 -17.78 3.69
CA PRO A 458 18.03 -16.66 4.17
C PRO A 458 18.67 -16.06 5.42
N ARG A 459 18.83 -14.74 5.40
CA ARG A 459 19.42 -13.96 6.48
C ARG A 459 18.53 -14.00 7.72
N MET A 460 17.23 -13.83 7.51
CA MET A 460 16.19 -14.03 8.50
C MET A 460 15.62 -15.43 8.34
N LYS A 461 15.46 -16.16 9.44
CA LYS A 461 14.99 -17.55 9.43
C LYS A 461 13.66 -17.68 10.14
N ILE A 462 12.83 -18.58 9.64
CA ILE A 462 11.67 -19.07 10.39
C ILE A 462 12.15 -20.13 11.37
N PHE A 463 11.79 -19.99 12.65
CA PHE A 463 12.10 -21.00 13.66
C PHE A 463 11.14 -22.19 13.51
N ASP A 464 11.69 -23.37 13.25
CA ASP A 464 10.93 -24.51 12.70
C ASP A 464 9.77 -25.03 13.56
N SER A 465 9.85 -24.92 14.89
CA SER A 465 8.81 -25.46 15.77
C SER A 465 7.60 -24.55 15.95
N SER A 466 7.73 -23.23 15.72
CA SER A 466 6.65 -22.27 16.00
C SER A 466 5.71 -22.08 14.82
N TYR A 467 6.23 -21.88 13.60
CA TYR A 467 5.36 -21.49 12.48
C TYR A 467 4.47 -22.64 11.98
N VAL A 468 4.95 -23.89 11.96
CA VAL A 468 4.12 -25.03 11.55
C VAL A 468 2.96 -25.24 12.51
N GLN A 469 3.17 -24.98 13.81
CA GLN A 469 2.11 -25.04 14.81
C GLN A 469 1.13 -23.87 14.68
N ASN A 470 1.64 -22.66 14.40
CA ASN A 470 0.81 -21.49 14.12
C ASN A 470 -0.06 -21.75 12.89
N GLU A 471 0.54 -22.22 11.80
CA GLU A 471 -0.14 -22.57 10.55
C GLU A 471 -1.24 -23.60 10.79
N LYS A 472 -0.98 -24.68 11.52
CA LYS A 472 -2.01 -25.69 11.86
C LYS A 472 -3.16 -25.09 12.68
N THR A 473 -2.84 -24.29 13.68
CA THR A 473 -3.84 -23.65 14.55
C THR A 473 -4.74 -22.73 13.74
N VAL A 474 -4.14 -21.84 12.96
CA VAL A 474 -4.81 -20.86 12.12
C VAL A 474 -5.59 -21.52 10.99
N SER A 475 -5.04 -22.57 10.36
CA SER A 475 -5.73 -23.35 9.32
C SER A 475 -7.00 -24.01 9.85
N LYS A 476 -6.93 -24.60 11.07
CA LYS A 476 -8.09 -25.22 11.71
C LYS A 476 -9.17 -24.19 12.01
N GLU A 477 -8.78 -23.03 12.54
CA GLU A 477 -9.69 -21.91 12.80
C GLU A 477 -10.37 -21.44 11.50
N ALA A 478 -9.60 -21.21 10.44
CA ALA A 478 -10.13 -20.76 9.15
C ALA A 478 -11.12 -21.76 8.55
N LEU A 479 -10.75 -23.05 8.50
CA LEU A 479 -11.64 -24.10 8.00
C LEU A 479 -12.91 -24.23 8.85
N GLN A 480 -12.83 -24.02 10.16
CA GLN A 480 -14.00 -24.01 11.04
C GLN A 480 -14.92 -22.82 10.74
N LYS A 481 -14.36 -21.62 10.58
CA LYS A 481 -15.13 -20.41 10.21
C LYS A 481 -15.84 -20.60 8.88
N VAL A 482 -15.13 -21.08 7.86
CA VAL A 482 -15.73 -21.30 6.53
C VAL A 482 -16.81 -22.38 6.56
N ARG A 483 -16.61 -23.48 7.30
CA ARG A 483 -17.63 -24.52 7.48
C ARG A 483 -18.88 -24.06 8.25
N SER A 484 -18.74 -23.02 9.08
CA SER A 484 -19.87 -22.45 9.84
C SER A 484 -20.77 -21.53 9.01
N ILE A 485 -20.36 -21.20 7.78
CA ILE A 485 -21.18 -20.42 6.84
C ILE A 485 -22.39 -21.29 6.42
N PRO A 486 -23.64 -20.86 6.66
CA PRO A 486 -24.82 -21.66 6.34
C PRO A 486 -24.89 -22.02 4.85
N ALA A 487 -25.33 -23.24 4.52
CA ALA A 487 -25.49 -23.69 3.12
C ALA A 487 -26.42 -22.78 2.28
N VAL A 488 -27.38 -22.10 2.91
CA VAL A 488 -28.26 -21.09 2.28
C VAL A 488 -27.49 -19.82 1.90
N VAL A 489 -26.44 -19.46 2.65
CA VAL A 489 -25.51 -18.40 2.26
C VAL A 489 -24.67 -18.91 1.08
N VAL A 490 -24.19 -20.17 1.12
CA VAL A 490 -23.49 -20.90 0.01
C VAL A 490 -24.29 -20.88 -1.32
N GLU A 491 -25.62 -21.05 -1.26
CA GLU A 491 -26.54 -20.93 -2.41
C GLU A 491 -26.84 -19.48 -2.80
N ARG A 492 -27.00 -18.55 -1.83
CA ARG A 492 -27.09 -17.10 -2.12
C ARG A 492 -25.85 -16.55 -2.85
N PHE A 493 -24.65 -17.15 -2.66
CA PHE A 493 -23.49 -16.78 -3.50
C PHE A 493 -23.76 -17.04 -4.99
N LYS A 494 -24.57 -18.04 -5.37
CA LYS A 494 -24.96 -18.28 -6.78
C LYS A 494 -25.96 -17.24 -7.29
N ASP A 495 -26.96 -16.87 -6.48
CA ASP A 495 -28.07 -16.01 -6.93
C ASP A 495 -27.69 -14.53 -7.02
N GLU A 496 -26.88 -14.00 -6.09
CA GLU A 496 -26.50 -12.58 -6.10
C GLU A 496 -25.47 -12.26 -7.19
N LEU A 497 -24.70 -13.24 -7.65
CA LEU A 497 -23.80 -13.08 -8.78
C LEU A 497 -24.57 -12.97 -10.11
N CYS A 498 -25.69 -13.68 -10.25
CA CYS A 498 -26.66 -13.48 -11.35
C CYS A 498 -27.51 -12.20 -11.20
N GLY A 499 -27.74 -11.73 -9.97
CA GLY A 499 -28.60 -10.57 -9.68
C GLY A 499 -27.99 -9.20 -10.00
N THR A 500 -26.65 -9.08 -9.99
CA THR A 500 -25.97 -7.80 -10.26
C THR A 500 -26.09 -7.33 -11.72
N GLU A 501 -26.35 -8.23 -12.67
CA GLU A 501 -26.66 -7.88 -14.05
C GLU A 501 -28.04 -7.22 -14.19
N ASN A 502 -29.05 -7.72 -13.47
CA ASN A 502 -30.43 -7.24 -13.60
C ASN A 502 -30.66 -5.88 -12.94
N ALA A 503 -30.00 -5.58 -11.81
CA ALA A 503 -30.14 -4.30 -11.13
C ALA A 503 -29.52 -3.12 -11.93
N ALA A 504 -28.37 -3.35 -12.57
CA ALA A 504 -27.70 -2.34 -13.39
C ALA A 504 -28.41 -2.08 -14.73
N VAL A 505 -29.03 -3.12 -15.32
CA VAL A 505 -29.81 -3.01 -16.56
C VAL A 505 -31.20 -2.39 -16.31
N GLN A 506 -31.86 -2.70 -15.19
CA GLN A 506 -33.13 -2.07 -14.81
C GLN A 506 -32.99 -0.59 -14.44
N ALA A 507 -31.90 -0.21 -13.76
CA ALA A 507 -31.61 1.20 -13.46
C ALA A 507 -31.31 2.05 -14.71
N ARG A 508 -30.83 1.44 -15.80
CA ARG A 508 -30.61 2.12 -17.09
C ARG A 508 -31.86 2.17 -17.97
N ARG A 509 -32.72 1.13 -17.95
CA ARG A 509 -33.99 1.13 -18.69
C ARG A 509 -35.01 2.15 -18.17
N SER A 510 -34.98 2.46 -16.88
CA SER A 510 -35.85 3.49 -16.27
C SER A 510 -35.44 4.93 -16.60
N LEU A 511 -34.18 5.17 -16.99
CA LEU A 511 -33.68 6.48 -17.41
C LEU A 511 -33.87 6.77 -18.91
N THR A 512 -34.07 5.74 -19.75
CA THR A 512 -34.20 5.90 -21.21
C THR A 512 -35.64 6.03 -21.73
N THR A 513 -36.67 5.82 -20.90
CA THR A 513 -38.08 5.86 -21.35
C THR A 513 -38.83 7.17 -21.02
N GLY A 514 -38.13 8.19 -20.50
CA GLY A 514 -38.70 9.47 -20.10
C GLY A 514 -38.72 10.59 -21.15
N ASN A 515 -38.67 10.29 -22.46
CA ASN A 515 -38.65 11.34 -23.50
C ASN A 515 -39.99 11.45 -24.24
N ARG A 516 -40.99 12.06 -23.58
CA ARG A 516 -42.21 12.52 -24.27
C ARG A 516 -41.93 13.87 -24.95
N LYS A 517 -42.04 13.87 -26.29
CA LYS A 517 -41.90 15.04 -27.18
C LYS A 517 -42.61 16.30 -26.64
N PRO A 518 -42.02 17.51 -26.76
CA PRO A 518 -42.74 18.75 -26.49
C PRO A 518 -43.73 19.02 -27.63
N ARG A 519 -45.02 19.20 -27.28
CA ARG A 519 -46.05 19.74 -28.18
C ARG A 519 -45.72 21.20 -28.48
N ARG A 520 -45.49 21.53 -29.76
CA ARG A 520 -45.51 22.90 -30.28
C ARG A 520 -46.87 23.54 -29.98
N VAL A 521 -46.89 24.63 -29.22
CA VAL A 521 -48.04 25.55 -29.16
C VAL A 521 -47.71 26.77 -30.01
N LYS A 522 -48.60 27.04 -30.97
CA LYS A 522 -48.52 28.13 -31.96
C LYS A 522 -48.69 29.48 -31.30
N ALA A 523 -47.89 30.46 -31.75
CA ALA A 523 -48.15 31.87 -31.55
C ALA A 523 -49.50 32.26 -32.19
N VAL A 524 -50.34 32.96 -31.42
CA VAL A 524 -51.52 33.66 -31.93
C VAL A 524 -51.32 35.14 -31.67
N THR A 525 -51.05 35.87 -32.74
CA THR A 525 -51.21 37.33 -32.85
C THR A 525 -52.61 37.61 -33.38
N ASN A 526 -53.44 38.37 -32.66
CA ASN A 526 -54.04 39.64 -33.12
C ASN A 526 -55.18 40.17 -32.23
N ARG A 527 -55.07 41.47 -31.92
CA ARG A 527 -56.09 42.53 -31.97
C ARG A 527 -57.46 42.28 -31.31
N LYS A 528 -57.72 42.96 -30.20
CA LYS A 528 -58.38 44.29 -30.17
C LYS A 528 -58.13 44.95 -28.82
#